data_AF-X1I6V5-F1
#
_entry.id   AF-X1I6V5-F1
#
_cell.length_a   1.000
_cell.length_b   1.000
_cell.length_c   1.000
_cell.angle_alpha   90.00
_cell.angle_beta   90.00
_cell.angle_gamma   90.00
#
_symmetry.space_group_name_H-M   'P 1'
#
loop_
_entity.id
_entity.type
_entity.pdbx_description
1 polymer ?
#
loop_
_entity_poly.entity_id
_entity_poly.type
_entity_poly.pdbx_seq_one_letter_code
_entity_poly.pdbx_strand_id
1 'polypeptide(L)'
;MERQSDKINRQVNFIHAPPYDAEESSGIQNTWLYDRAPEGYKFILDSVVISGTKVESEWDGIFAIYDGHEYTHWNIYPGVESKELLGRIELNAYEITGTIQLNNWECKEYTMAVRSTNPTNAFKVCVIVWYYLRKMSWLEKLQYAVLQP
;
A
#
# COMPACT_ATOMS: atom_id res chain seq x y z
N MET A 1 -8.06 -24.17 -2.56
CA MET A 1 -7.54 -23.50 -3.76
C MET A 1 -6.03 -23.68 -3.74
N GLU A 2 -5.47 -24.34 -4.74
CA GLU A 2 -4.03 -24.62 -4.81
C GLU A 2 -3.27 -23.31 -5.01
N ARG A 3 -2.30 -23.00 -4.15
CA ARG A 3 -1.57 -21.72 -4.19
C ARG A 3 -0.63 -21.73 -5.39
N GLN A 4 -0.80 -20.79 -6.30
CA GLN A 4 0.02 -20.69 -7.51
C GLN A 4 1.34 -19.99 -7.16
N SER A 5 2.33 -20.75 -6.68
CA SER A 5 3.66 -20.21 -6.31
C SER A 5 4.51 -19.79 -7.50
N ASP A 6 4.26 -20.40 -8.66
CA ASP A 6 5.12 -20.27 -9.85
C ASP A 6 4.55 -19.28 -10.87
N LYS A 7 3.52 -18.54 -10.49
CA LYS A 7 2.85 -17.55 -11.34
C LYS A 7 2.77 -16.21 -10.62
N ILE A 8 2.70 -15.15 -11.41
CA ILE A 8 2.38 -13.83 -10.87
C ILE A 8 0.92 -13.84 -10.38
N ASN A 9 0.72 -13.41 -9.15
CA ASN A 9 -0.57 -13.25 -8.51
C ASN A 9 -0.91 -11.76 -8.45
N ARG A 10 -2.18 -11.45 -8.18
CA ARG A 10 -2.63 -10.09 -7.93
C ARG A 10 -3.61 -10.02 -6.78
N GLN A 11 -3.61 -8.89 -6.10
CA GLN A 11 -4.61 -8.53 -5.12
C GLN A 11 -5.20 -7.18 -5.47
N VAL A 12 -6.53 -7.13 -5.53
CA VAL A 12 -7.29 -5.93 -5.92
C VAL A 12 -7.98 -5.40 -4.67
N ASN A 13 -7.74 -4.13 -4.36
CA ASN A 13 -8.27 -3.46 -3.18
C ASN A 13 -8.97 -2.16 -3.61
N PHE A 14 -10.16 -1.93 -3.07
CA PHE A 14 -10.89 -0.68 -3.23
C PHE A 14 -10.79 0.10 -1.93
N ILE A 15 -9.97 1.14 -1.91
CA ILE A 15 -9.64 1.89 -0.69
C ILE A 15 -10.24 3.28 -0.77
N HIS A 16 -10.78 3.76 0.34
CA HIS A 16 -11.51 5.02 0.44
C HIS A 16 -10.95 5.82 1.62
N ALA A 17 -10.50 7.05 1.39
CA ALA A 17 -10.13 8.00 2.42
C ALA A 17 -11.18 9.11 2.55
N PRO A 18 -11.48 9.57 3.78
CA PRO A 18 -12.38 10.70 3.98
C PRO A 18 -11.77 11.99 3.41
N PRO A 19 -12.58 13.06 3.23
CA PRO A 19 -12.07 14.38 2.87
C PRO A 19 -10.99 14.86 3.84
N TYR A 20 -10.09 15.68 3.33
CA TYR A 20 -9.02 16.31 4.10
C TYR A 20 -9.59 17.31 5.11
N ASP A 21 -9.10 17.27 6.34
CA ASP A 21 -9.41 18.27 7.36
C ASP A 21 -8.09 18.75 7.98
N ALA A 22 -7.81 20.06 7.91
CA ALA A 22 -6.57 20.61 8.41
C ALA A 22 -6.50 20.64 9.94
N GLU A 23 -7.65 20.62 10.62
CA GLU A 23 -7.74 20.70 12.08
C GLU A 23 -7.67 19.32 12.75
N GLU A 24 -7.80 18.26 11.96
CA GLU A 24 -7.90 16.89 12.45
C GLU A 24 -6.55 16.16 12.38
N SER A 25 -6.05 15.76 13.55
CA SER A 25 -4.70 15.20 13.74
C SER A 25 -4.69 13.77 14.34
N SER A 26 -5.85 13.12 14.48
CA SER A 26 -5.95 11.77 15.09
C SER A 26 -5.46 10.62 14.20
N GLY A 27 -5.13 10.92 12.93
CA GLY A 27 -4.75 9.92 11.92
C GLY A 27 -5.93 9.30 11.16
N ILE A 28 -7.18 9.64 11.51
CA ILE A 28 -8.41 9.14 10.86
C ILE A 28 -8.46 9.45 9.35
N GLN A 29 -7.73 10.47 8.90
CA GLN A 29 -7.69 10.86 7.50
C GLN A 29 -6.87 9.94 6.60
N ASN A 30 -6.05 9.07 7.19
CA ASN A 30 -5.39 8.01 6.45
C ASN A 30 -6.24 6.75 6.56
N THR A 31 -6.46 6.07 5.44
CA THR A 31 -6.99 4.72 5.43
C THR A 31 -5.86 3.75 5.16
N TRP A 32 -5.61 2.88 6.13
CA TRP A 32 -4.55 1.89 6.09
C TRP A 32 -5.13 0.51 5.78
N LEU A 33 -4.47 -0.24 4.90
CA LEU A 33 -4.79 -1.62 4.60
C LEU A 33 -3.52 -2.46 4.72
N TYR A 34 -3.53 -3.36 5.67
CA TYR A 34 -2.44 -4.28 5.96
C TYR A 34 -2.71 -5.65 5.32
N ASP A 35 -1.64 -6.26 4.81
CA ASP A 35 -1.70 -7.63 4.31
C ASP A 35 -0.43 -8.42 4.66
N ARG A 36 -0.62 -9.72 4.88
CA ARG A 36 0.43 -10.65 5.33
C ARG A 36 0.43 -11.89 4.46
N ALA A 37 1.63 -12.28 4.01
CA ALA A 37 1.77 -13.50 3.24
C ALA A 37 1.38 -14.69 4.13
N PRO A 38 0.70 -15.70 3.57
CA PRO A 38 0.31 -16.89 4.32
C PRO A 38 1.47 -17.59 5.01
N GLU A 39 1.18 -18.38 6.05
CA GLU A 39 2.18 -19.11 6.81
C GLU A 39 3.13 -19.92 5.92
N GLY A 40 4.44 -19.75 6.14
CA GLY A 40 5.50 -20.41 5.38
C GLY A 40 5.81 -19.82 4.00
N TYR A 41 5.15 -18.73 3.60
CA TYR A 41 5.42 -18.02 2.34
C TYR A 41 5.83 -16.56 2.60
N LYS A 42 6.44 -15.93 1.60
CA LYS A 42 6.71 -14.50 1.53
C LYS A 42 6.24 -13.95 0.19
N PHE A 43 5.96 -12.67 0.14
CA PHE A 43 5.71 -11.94 -1.09
C PHE A 43 7.03 -11.57 -1.76
N ILE A 44 6.96 -11.50 -3.09
CA ILE A 44 7.95 -10.84 -3.94
C ILE A 44 7.14 -9.84 -4.73
N LEU A 45 7.13 -8.60 -4.27
CA LEU A 45 6.31 -7.53 -4.81
C LEU A 45 6.91 -7.06 -6.13
N ASP A 46 6.14 -7.17 -7.20
CA ASP A 46 6.56 -6.77 -8.55
C ASP A 46 6.24 -5.30 -8.78
N SER A 47 4.96 -4.95 -8.71
CA SER A 47 4.47 -3.62 -9.02
C SER A 47 3.12 -3.36 -8.36
N VAL A 48 2.79 -2.08 -8.20
CA VAL A 48 1.47 -1.62 -7.78
C VAL A 48 0.89 -0.73 -8.86
N VAL A 49 -0.32 -1.02 -9.29
CA VAL A 49 -1.09 -0.16 -10.18
C VAL A 49 -2.19 0.49 -9.39
N ILE A 50 -2.25 1.82 -9.42
CA ILE A 50 -3.31 2.60 -8.78
C ILE A 50 -4.12 3.27 -9.88
N SER A 51 -5.43 3.27 -9.70
CA SER A 51 -6.34 3.98 -10.58
C SER A 51 -7.51 4.51 -9.80
N GLY A 52 -8.18 5.51 -10.35
CA GLY A 52 -9.61 5.54 -10.18
C GLY A 52 -10.31 6.51 -11.10
N THR A 53 -11.43 7.02 -10.64
CA THR A 53 -12.47 7.57 -11.50
C THR A 53 -12.18 9.03 -11.84
N LYS A 54 -12.16 9.36 -13.12
CA LYS A 54 -12.07 10.74 -13.59
C LYS A 54 -13.37 11.49 -13.28
N VAL A 55 -13.41 12.21 -12.16
CA VAL A 55 -14.44 13.20 -11.85
C VAL A 55 -13.72 14.54 -11.65
N GLU A 56 -14.13 15.58 -12.38
CA GLU A 56 -13.47 16.89 -12.34
C GLU A 56 -13.46 17.44 -10.90
N SER A 57 -12.30 17.91 -10.42
CA SER A 57 -12.10 18.60 -9.13
C SER A 57 -12.27 17.79 -7.84
N GLU A 58 -12.44 16.47 -7.90
CA GLU A 58 -12.72 15.64 -6.70
C GLU A 58 -11.58 14.69 -6.30
N TRP A 59 -10.43 14.76 -6.97
CA TRP A 59 -9.53 13.62 -7.13
C TRP A 59 -8.07 13.86 -6.74
N ASP A 60 -7.86 14.62 -5.66
CA ASP A 60 -6.53 14.87 -5.13
C ASP A 60 -6.27 14.00 -3.90
N GLY A 61 -5.21 13.19 -3.96
CA GLY A 61 -4.90 12.26 -2.90
C GLY A 61 -3.52 11.64 -3.01
N ILE A 62 -3.12 10.98 -1.94
CA ILE A 62 -1.81 10.34 -1.82
C ILE A 62 -2.04 8.85 -1.62
N PHE A 63 -1.25 8.04 -2.33
CA PHE A 63 -1.11 6.61 -2.07
C PHE A 63 0.34 6.31 -1.69
N ALA A 64 0.53 5.49 -0.67
CA ALA A 64 1.84 4.99 -0.26
C ALA A 64 1.77 3.49 0.06
N ILE A 65 2.90 2.80 -0.17
CA ILE A 65 3.08 1.39 0.21
C ILE A 65 4.38 1.22 0.98
N TYR A 66 4.32 0.40 2.02
CA TYR A 66 5.37 0.19 3.02
C TYR A 66 5.68 -1.30 3.16
N ASP A 67 6.94 -1.63 3.47
CA ASP A 67 7.33 -2.93 3.99
C ASP A 67 6.91 -3.04 5.46
N GLY A 68 6.46 -4.21 5.90
CA GLY A 68 6.09 -4.41 7.29
C GLY A 68 4.66 -4.02 7.63
N HIS A 69 4.33 -4.23 8.91
CA HIS A 69 3.12 -3.74 9.54
C HIS A 69 3.33 -2.29 10.03
N GLU A 70 3.22 -1.34 9.11
CA GLU A 70 3.24 0.08 9.47
C GLU A 70 1.84 0.56 9.82
N TYR A 71 1.68 1.21 10.98
CA TYR A 71 0.52 2.04 11.31
C TYR A 71 1.01 3.27 12.05
N THR A 72 0.82 4.44 11.46
CA THR A 72 1.18 5.71 12.11
C THR A 72 -0.03 6.61 12.26
N HIS A 73 -0.05 7.37 13.35
CA HIS A 73 -0.97 8.49 13.54
C HIS A 73 -0.61 9.68 12.65
N TRP A 74 0.57 9.66 12.02
CA TRP A 74 1.04 10.73 11.18
C TRP A 74 0.49 10.60 9.77
N ASN A 75 0.23 11.75 9.17
CA ASN A 75 -0.26 11.83 7.80
C ASN A 75 0.87 11.43 6.83
N ILE A 76 0.53 10.73 5.75
CA ILE A 76 1.48 10.21 4.75
C ILE A 76 2.08 11.30 3.83
N TYR A 77 2.23 12.52 4.33
CA TYR A 77 2.69 13.69 3.59
C TYR A 77 4.16 13.59 3.20
N PRO A 78 4.55 14.26 2.10
CA PRO A 78 5.95 14.62 1.86
C PRO A 78 6.51 15.35 3.09
N GLY A 79 7.65 14.86 3.60
CA GLY A 79 8.29 15.40 4.80
C GLY A 79 8.10 14.59 6.08
N VAL A 80 7.17 13.62 6.09
CA VAL A 80 7.11 12.56 7.11
C VAL A 80 7.53 11.25 6.43
N GLU A 81 8.83 11.02 6.36
CA GLU A 81 9.41 9.88 5.64
C GLU A 81 9.62 8.70 6.60
N SER A 82 9.03 7.55 6.26
CA SER A 82 9.31 6.27 6.91
C SER A 82 10.40 5.54 6.16
N LYS A 83 11.30 4.86 6.88
CA LYS A 83 12.36 4.05 6.27
C LYS A 83 11.81 2.83 5.55
N GLU A 84 10.61 2.40 5.92
CA GLU A 84 9.93 1.25 5.33
C GLU A 84 9.13 1.62 4.07
N LEU A 85 9.12 2.91 3.66
CA LEU A 85 8.41 3.36 2.46
C LEU A 85 9.04 2.74 1.20
N LEU A 86 8.26 1.93 0.49
CA LEU A 86 8.68 1.31 -0.78
C LEU A 86 8.35 2.21 -1.98
N GLY A 87 7.27 2.98 -1.89
CA GLY A 87 6.91 3.93 -2.92
C GLY A 87 5.69 4.75 -2.57
N ARG A 88 5.57 5.91 -3.22
CA ARG A 88 4.48 6.86 -3.07
C ARG A 88 4.10 7.42 -4.43
N ILE A 89 2.83 7.72 -4.61
CA ILE A 89 2.36 8.54 -5.71
C ILE A 89 1.30 9.53 -5.22
N GLU A 90 1.33 10.72 -5.81
CA GLU A 90 0.31 11.74 -5.62
C GLU A 90 -0.57 11.75 -6.86
N LEU A 91 -1.86 11.52 -6.67
CA LEU A 91 -2.86 11.51 -7.71
C LEU A 91 -3.59 12.84 -7.67
N ASN A 92 -3.95 13.34 -8.85
CA ASN A 92 -4.67 14.60 -8.99
C ASN A 92 -5.68 14.49 -10.14
N ALA A 93 -6.46 15.55 -10.36
CA ALA A 93 -7.47 15.61 -11.42
C ALA A 93 -6.93 15.32 -12.85
N TYR A 94 -5.64 15.50 -13.10
CA TYR A 94 -4.99 15.25 -14.39
C TYR A 94 -4.31 13.87 -14.46
N GLU A 95 -3.79 13.40 -13.33
CA GLU A 95 -3.09 12.12 -13.18
C GLU A 95 -3.89 11.19 -12.25
N ILE A 96 -4.82 10.44 -12.85
CA ILE A 96 -5.75 9.55 -12.16
C ILE A 96 -5.26 8.09 -12.07
N THR A 97 -4.09 7.81 -12.64
CA THR A 97 -3.49 6.48 -12.66
C THR A 97 -2.00 6.57 -12.35
N GLY A 98 -1.52 5.61 -11.58
CA GLY A 98 -0.14 5.49 -11.18
C GLY A 98 0.37 4.07 -11.32
N THR A 99 1.67 3.92 -11.52
CA THR A 99 2.34 2.63 -11.38
C THR A 99 3.62 2.80 -10.60
N ILE A 100 3.77 2.02 -9.54
CA ILE A 100 4.97 1.96 -8.70
C ILE A 100 5.64 0.62 -8.98
N GLN A 101 6.88 0.66 -9.46
CA GLN A 101 7.70 -0.53 -9.61
C GLN A 101 8.35 -0.87 -8.27
N LEU A 102 8.12 -2.07 -7.76
CA LEU A 102 8.65 -2.54 -6.48
C LEU A 102 9.88 -3.44 -6.66
N ASN A 103 10.30 -3.67 -7.90
CA ASN A 103 11.59 -4.29 -8.23
C ASN A 103 11.83 -5.64 -7.54
N ASN A 104 10.79 -6.46 -7.42
CA ASN A 104 10.83 -7.75 -6.74
C ASN A 104 11.21 -7.65 -5.25
N TRP A 105 10.75 -6.59 -4.57
CA TRP A 105 10.96 -6.43 -3.13
C TRP A 105 10.42 -7.64 -2.37
N GLU A 106 11.24 -8.25 -1.52
CA GLU A 106 10.87 -9.44 -0.78
C GLU A 106 10.41 -9.05 0.62
N CYS A 107 9.15 -9.32 0.96
CA CYS A 107 8.61 -9.03 2.28
C CYS A 107 7.64 -10.11 2.77
N LYS A 108 7.43 -10.16 4.07
CA LYS A 108 6.44 -11.05 4.68
C LYS A 108 5.07 -10.40 4.80
N GLU A 109 5.05 -9.09 4.87
CA GLU A 109 3.89 -8.24 5.08
C GLU A 109 4.15 -6.90 4.40
N TYR A 110 3.06 -6.24 4.03
CA TYR A 110 3.11 -4.89 3.50
C TYR A 110 1.87 -4.13 3.99
N THR A 111 2.01 -2.83 4.15
CA THR A 111 0.88 -1.94 4.40
C THR A 111 0.74 -0.94 3.28
N MET A 112 -0.49 -0.70 2.86
CA MET A 112 -0.84 0.40 1.97
C MET A 112 -1.60 1.47 2.73
N ALA A 113 -1.39 2.72 2.35
CA ALA A 113 -2.09 3.86 2.90
C ALA A 113 -2.63 4.75 1.78
N VAL A 114 -3.84 5.26 1.99
CA VAL A 114 -4.43 6.29 1.14
C VAL A 114 -4.94 7.45 1.96
N ARG A 115 -4.89 8.64 1.36
CA ARG A 115 -5.33 9.88 1.99
C ARG A 115 -5.91 10.81 0.94
N SER A 116 -6.96 11.56 1.28
CA SER A 116 -7.42 12.70 0.48
C SER A 116 -6.60 13.95 0.80
N THR A 117 -6.30 14.76 -0.21
CA THR A 117 -5.82 16.14 -0.01
C THR A 117 -6.92 17.16 -0.33
N ASN A 118 -8.11 16.70 -0.73
CA ASN A 118 -9.27 17.53 -1.05
C ASN A 118 -10.18 17.70 0.19
N PRO A 119 -10.53 18.93 0.58
CA PRO A 119 -11.30 19.18 1.81
C PRO A 119 -12.80 18.89 1.67
N THR A 120 -13.29 18.72 0.45
CA THR A 120 -14.72 18.56 0.17
C THR A 120 -15.06 17.11 -0.16
N ASN A 121 -14.18 16.44 -0.89
CA ASN A 121 -14.46 15.13 -1.47
C ASN A 121 -13.60 14.01 -0.91
N ALA A 122 -14.22 12.84 -0.77
CA ALA A 122 -13.54 11.62 -0.36
C ALA A 122 -12.71 11.06 -1.52
N PHE A 123 -11.50 10.62 -1.21
CA PHE A 123 -10.61 10.02 -2.20
C PHE A 123 -10.85 8.52 -2.29
N LYS A 124 -11.07 7.97 -3.49
CA LYS A 124 -11.43 6.56 -3.70
C LYS A 124 -10.54 5.95 -4.76
N VAL A 125 -9.81 4.88 -4.46
CA VAL A 125 -8.89 4.26 -5.44
C VAL A 125 -9.10 2.76 -5.56
N CYS A 126 -8.85 2.25 -6.76
CA CYS A 126 -8.62 0.83 -7.02
C CYS A 126 -7.11 0.61 -7.09
N VAL A 127 -6.59 -0.24 -6.21
CA VAL A 127 -5.18 -0.60 -6.11
C VAL A 127 -5.02 -2.07 -6.46
N ILE A 128 -4.13 -2.37 -7.39
CA ILE A 128 -3.76 -3.73 -7.79
C ILE A 128 -2.30 -3.95 -7.42
N VAL A 129 -2.04 -4.83 -6.47
CA VAL A 129 -0.69 -5.26 -6.10
C VAL A 129 -0.37 -6.54 -6.84
N TRP A 130 0.67 -6.53 -7.66
CA TRP A 130 1.21 -7.69 -8.35
C TRP A 130 2.37 -8.29 -7.55
N TYR A 131 2.35 -9.61 -7.37
CA TYR A 131 3.38 -10.28 -6.58
C TYR A 131 3.56 -11.74 -6.98
N TYR A 132 4.74 -12.29 -6.72
CA TYR A 132 4.96 -13.74 -6.66
C TYR A 132 4.88 -14.23 -5.21
N LEU A 133 4.33 -15.43 -5.02
CA LEU A 133 4.27 -16.04 -3.69
C LEU A 133 5.35 -17.11 -3.59
N ARG A 134 6.40 -16.86 -2.81
CA ARG A 134 7.53 -17.79 -2.66
C ARG A 134 7.49 -18.48 -1.31
N LYS A 135 7.70 -19.80 -1.30
CA LYS A 135 7.86 -20.56 -0.06
C LYS A 135 9.16 -20.15 0.62
N MET A 136 9.09 -19.80 1.91
CA MET A 136 10.27 -19.48 2.70
C MET A 136 11.06 -20.75 3.03
N SER A 137 12.37 -20.66 2.91
CA SER A 137 13.32 -21.63 3.44
C SER A 137 13.25 -21.68 4.98
N TRP A 138 13.82 -22.73 5.56
CA TRP A 138 13.88 -22.87 7.02
C TRP A 138 14.64 -21.71 7.69
N LEU A 139 15.74 -21.27 7.10
CA LEU A 139 16.54 -20.17 7.62
C LEU A 139 15.77 -18.85 7.63
N GLU A 140 15.06 -18.55 6.53
CA GLU A 140 14.24 -17.32 6.43
C GLU A 140 13.09 -17.32 7.45
N LYS A 141 12.47 -18.48 7.69
CA LYS A 141 11.47 -18.61 8.76
C LYS A 141 12.04 -18.27 10.12
N LEU A 142 13.24 -18.76 10.44
CA LEU A 142 13.91 -18.49 11.70
C LEU A 142 14.33 -17.01 11.82
N GLN A 143 14.89 -16.43 10.76
CA GLN A 143 15.24 -15.01 10.74
C GLN A 143 14.02 -14.13 10.97
N TYR A 144 12.92 -14.43 10.28
CA TYR A 144 11.68 -13.70 10.44
C TYR A 144 11.13 -13.80 11.87
N ALA A 145 11.13 -15.00 12.46
CA ALA A 145 10.67 -15.21 13.84
C ALA A 145 11.50 -14.44 14.89
N VAL A 146 12.75 -14.07 14.56
CA VAL A 146 13.61 -13.26 15.45
C VAL A 146 13.39 -11.76 15.23
N LEU A 147 13.19 -11.33 13.98
CA LEU A 147 13.01 -9.91 13.64
C LEU A 147 11.61 -9.38 13.95
N GLN A 148 10.60 -10.24 13.85
CA GLN A 148 9.19 -9.92 14.10
C GLN A 148 8.54 -11.04 14.94
N PRO A 149 8.82 -11.08 16.26
CA PRO A 149 8.32 -12.13 17.16
C PRO A 149 6.79 -12.12 17.34
#